data_AF-A0AAX4NIH0-F1
#
_entry.id   AF-A0AAX4NIH0-F1
#
_cell.length_a   1.000
_cell.length_b   1.000
_cell.length_c   1.000
_cell.angle_alpha   90.00
_cell.angle_beta   90.00
_cell.angle_gamma   90.00
#
_symmetry.space_group_name_H-M   'P 1'
#
loop_
_entity.id
_entity.type
_entity.pdbx_description
1 polymer ?
#
loop_
_entity_poly.entity_id
_entity_poly.type
_entity_poly.pdbx_seq_one_letter_code
_entity_poly.pdbx_strand_id
1 'polypeptide(L)'
;MASVSVLISKLNLIALLTISIKWFRIHPIFFTFFLKNLRNHELWSKKEMHSICLIKTKEDISPIRMEYSGQAKNIGINYLTSDKEIWYTIQDVIASKILTGKSPEIIKAITFHPDSIQAELKDVNIYDITINKDENFIRKVIEERIKIKKEKPENWDQLQLILKIIANATSYGIYIEENQETIETKMDIKVYSTEQFTYHTDNIERIGEYFNPIMATLITSSARLILAIAEYITESNGYIAYCDTDSVFVKPEIVKQLQEFFKTLNPYSIETEMFKIEEDDEKKPLDNVLFYGISAKRYCLYDNFNNIRKYSSHGLGHLKDIDSKEVWKSILTNNYNYFNNKIAVSQITASKPSILKRFKKMNENKELNKKIKPYNFILAGNKVENVIPCLPYSKNIYGIQYNEFIDYRSGKSSNNLDKPTIAYWKSLDNVLTQYVKHNDNKFDYIEGIAQRKHIYVNKIRYIGKESNNLDETEIFGIDDNSYIEYVNDKEFTKWILTLKPKDVKSIGIQQRELIRIKNKVKNNERLNPNTKVVKQLYELYKKYTDQ
;
A
#
# COMPACT_ATOMS: atom_id res chain seq x y z
N MET A 1 -1.83 -1.64 15.86
CA MET A 1 -0.55 -1.99 16.52
C MET A 1 -0.62 -3.27 17.36
N ALA A 2 -1.67 -3.46 18.19
CA ALA A 2 -1.85 -4.70 18.95
C ALA A 2 -1.90 -5.95 18.03
N SER A 3 -2.55 -5.85 16.87
CA SER A 3 -2.65 -6.96 15.90
C SER A 3 -1.29 -7.49 15.41
N VAL A 4 -0.42 -6.65 14.86
CA VAL A 4 0.87 -7.06 14.28
C VAL A 4 1.80 -7.71 15.31
N SER A 5 1.88 -7.14 16.50
CA SER A 5 2.74 -7.70 17.54
C SER A 5 2.16 -8.94 18.23
N VAL A 6 0.83 -9.06 18.29
CA VAL A 6 0.16 -10.28 18.74
C VAL A 6 0.44 -11.45 17.80
N LEU A 7 0.52 -11.17 16.50
CA LEU A 7 0.80 -12.15 15.48
C LEU A 7 2.24 -12.65 15.55
N ILE A 8 3.18 -11.71 15.65
CA ILE A 8 4.62 -12.00 15.71
C ILE A 8 4.99 -12.79 16.99
N SER A 9 4.38 -12.46 18.14
CA SER A 9 4.60 -13.18 19.39
C SER A 9 4.00 -14.59 19.42
N LYS A 10 2.88 -14.83 18.70
CA LYS A 10 2.21 -16.14 18.65
C LYS A 10 2.76 -17.11 17.61
N LEU A 11 3.29 -16.58 16.52
CA LEU A 11 3.92 -17.38 15.47
C LEU A 11 5.28 -17.97 15.91
N ASN A 12 5.78 -17.62 17.11
CA ASN A 12 7.07 -18.11 17.65
C ASN A 12 8.23 -18.00 16.64
N LEU A 13 8.16 -16.99 15.78
CA LEU A 13 8.99 -16.89 14.58
C LEU A 13 10.15 -15.88 14.77
N ILE A 14 10.45 -15.53 16.02
CA ILE A 14 11.48 -14.55 16.44
C ILE A 14 12.59 -15.21 17.26
N ALA A 15 12.99 -16.40 16.88
CA ALA A 15 14.42 -16.59 16.78
C ALA A 15 14.72 -16.61 15.28
N LEU A 16 15.79 -15.97 14.87
CA LEU A 16 16.36 -16.13 13.54
C LEU A 16 16.73 -17.62 13.41
N LEU A 17 15.76 -18.43 12.99
CA LEU A 17 15.86 -19.88 12.93
C LEU A 17 16.19 -20.24 11.48
N THR A 18 17.09 -21.19 11.28
CA THR A 18 17.30 -21.83 9.97
C THR A 18 15.95 -22.37 9.49
N ILE A 19 15.53 -22.01 8.27
CA ILE A 19 14.24 -22.45 7.71
C ILE A 19 14.48 -23.70 6.87
N SER A 20 13.86 -24.82 7.25
CA SER A 20 13.86 -26.05 6.46
C SER A 20 12.53 -26.22 5.71
N ILE A 21 12.59 -26.66 4.45
CA ILE A 21 11.42 -26.85 3.58
C ILE A 21 11.04 -28.34 3.57
N LYS A 22 9.83 -28.68 4.03
CA LYS A 22 9.27 -30.02 3.87
C LYS A 22 8.01 -29.99 3.02
N TRP A 23 7.96 -30.87 2.02
CA TRP A 23 6.79 -31.13 1.20
C TRP A 23 5.82 -32.05 1.95
N PHE A 24 4.55 -31.65 2.09
CA PHE A 24 3.51 -32.52 2.65
C PHE A 24 2.34 -32.68 1.67
N ARG A 25 1.74 -33.88 1.67
CA ARG A 25 0.35 -34.07 1.20
C ARG A 25 -0.58 -33.42 2.24
N ILE A 26 -1.57 -32.66 1.75
CA ILE A 26 -2.48 -31.82 2.53
C ILE A 26 -3.11 -32.62 3.67
N HIS A 27 -2.86 -32.21 4.92
CA HIS A 27 -3.40 -32.89 6.10
C HIS A 27 -4.91 -32.60 6.22
N PRO A 28 -5.75 -33.58 6.62
CA PRO A 28 -7.21 -33.39 6.75
C PRO A 28 -7.68 -32.24 7.67
N ILE A 29 -6.78 -31.65 8.47
CA ILE A 29 -7.08 -30.56 9.41
C ILE A 29 -7.64 -29.31 8.70
N PHE A 30 -7.30 -29.08 7.43
CA PHE A 30 -7.76 -27.89 6.69
C PHE A 30 -9.25 -27.92 6.32
N PHE A 31 -9.89 -29.09 6.31
CA PHE A 31 -11.26 -29.24 5.86
C PHE A 31 -12.31 -28.88 6.93
N THR A 32 -11.96 -28.91 8.23
CA THR A 32 -12.89 -28.64 9.34
C THR A 32 -12.42 -27.48 10.23
N PHE A 33 -12.32 -26.28 9.67
CA PHE A 33 -12.21 -25.06 10.47
C PHE A 33 -13.59 -24.45 10.67
N PHE A 34 -14.03 -24.41 11.93
CA PHE A 34 -15.14 -23.58 12.38
C PHE A 34 -14.59 -22.35 13.12
N LEU A 35 -15.34 -21.25 13.12
CA LEU A 35 -14.98 -20.02 13.83
C LEU A 35 -14.53 -20.28 15.29
N LYS A 36 -15.17 -21.24 15.97
CA LYS A 36 -14.83 -21.65 17.34
C LYS A 36 -13.39 -22.13 17.48
N ASN A 37 -12.84 -22.81 16.48
CA ASN A 37 -11.45 -23.29 16.49
C ASN A 37 -10.45 -22.14 16.51
N LEU A 38 -10.78 -20.99 15.90
CA LEU A 38 -9.89 -19.83 15.81
C LEU A 38 -9.75 -19.08 17.15
N ARG A 39 -10.61 -19.37 18.12
CA ARG A 39 -10.44 -18.93 19.52
C ARG A 39 -9.37 -19.74 20.28
N ASN A 40 -9.02 -20.94 19.81
CA ASN A 40 -8.00 -21.74 20.48
C ASN A 40 -6.62 -21.19 20.16
N HIS A 41 -5.92 -20.67 21.17
CA HIS A 41 -4.56 -20.16 21.03
C HIS A 41 -3.56 -21.21 20.51
N GLU A 42 -3.72 -22.50 20.87
CA GLU A 42 -2.83 -23.58 20.44
C GLU A 42 -2.86 -23.78 18.92
N LEU A 43 -4.01 -23.49 18.28
CA LEU A 43 -4.14 -23.59 16.84
C LEU A 43 -3.16 -22.65 16.12
N TRP A 44 -2.98 -21.43 16.64
CA TRP A 44 -2.14 -20.41 16.04
C TRP A 44 -0.66 -20.77 16.10
N SER A 45 -0.26 -21.61 17.05
CA SER A 45 1.11 -22.11 17.22
C SER A 45 1.37 -23.41 16.45
N LYS A 46 0.37 -23.97 15.76
CA LYS A 46 0.58 -25.15 14.91
C LYS A 46 1.44 -24.79 13.71
N LYS A 47 2.40 -25.66 13.38
CA LYS A 47 3.29 -25.50 12.21
C LYS A 47 2.53 -25.23 10.91
N GLU A 48 1.33 -25.80 10.77
CA GLU A 48 0.47 -25.60 9.61
C GLU A 48 0.11 -24.12 9.38
N MET A 49 0.06 -23.29 10.44
CA MET A 49 -0.14 -21.84 10.34
C MET A 49 1.04 -21.10 9.72
N HIS A 50 2.18 -21.77 9.52
CA HIS A 50 3.35 -21.23 8.85
C HIS A 50 3.43 -21.71 7.39
N SER A 51 2.27 -21.92 6.75
CA SER A 51 2.21 -22.48 5.40
C SER A 51 1.83 -21.45 4.34
N ILE A 52 2.38 -21.64 3.15
CA ILE A 52 1.85 -21.08 1.90
C ILE A 52 1.19 -22.19 1.08
N CYS A 53 0.09 -21.86 0.44
CA CYS A 53 -0.79 -22.75 -0.29
C CYS A 53 -0.91 -22.26 -1.73
N LEU A 54 -0.63 -23.13 -2.68
CA LEU A 54 -0.98 -22.94 -4.07
C LEU A 54 -2.43 -23.36 -4.22
N ILE A 55 -3.30 -22.42 -4.59
CA ILE A 55 -4.74 -22.64 -4.68
C ILE A 55 -5.25 -22.35 -6.09
N LYS A 56 -6.32 -23.04 -6.46
CA LYS A 56 -7.12 -22.69 -7.64
C LYS A 56 -8.32 -21.88 -7.19
N THR A 57 -8.34 -20.58 -7.52
CA THR A 57 -9.37 -19.67 -7.04
C THR A 57 -10.64 -19.76 -7.88
N LYS A 58 -11.79 -19.87 -7.21
CA LYS A 58 -13.13 -19.84 -7.81
C LYS A 58 -14.08 -19.10 -6.87
N GLU A 59 -14.23 -17.80 -7.09
CA GLU A 59 -14.98 -16.89 -6.20
C GLU A 59 -14.49 -16.95 -4.74
N ASP A 60 -13.17 -17.13 -4.55
CA ASP A 60 -12.55 -17.11 -3.23
C ASP A 60 -12.16 -15.66 -2.85
N ILE A 61 -12.34 -15.26 -1.59
CA ILE A 61 -11.98 -13.91 -1.15
C ILE A 61 -10.49 -13.86 -0.82
N SER A 62 -9.70 -13.08 -1.53
CA SER A 62 -8.24 -13.04 -1.35
C SER A 62 -7.63 -11.69 -1.72
N PRO A 63 -6.46 -11.34 -1.16
CA PRO A 63 -5.76 -10.13 -1.55
C PRO A 63 -5.26 -10.24 -3.00
N ILE A 64 -5.46 -9.17 -3.77
CA ILE A 64 -4.89 -9.06 -5.11
C ILE A 64 -4.31 -7.66 -5.31
N ARG A 65 -3.11 -7.60 -5.88
CA ARG A 65 -2.51 -6.34 -6.33
C ARG A 65 -2.79 -6.16 -7.81
N MET A 66 -3.54 -5.12 -8.17
CA MET A 66 -3.80 -4.77 -9.55
C MET A 66 -4.05 -3.27 -9.72
N GLU A 67 -4.15 -2.83 -10.96
CA GLU A 67 -4.52 -1.47 -11.31
C GLU A 67 -6.05 -1.36 -11.39
N TYR A 68 -6.67 -0.72 -10.39
CA TYR A 68 -8.13 -0.58 -10.33
C TYR A 68 -8.65 0.64 -11.10
N SER A 69 -7.81 1.65 -11.32
CA SER A 69 -8.24 2.98 -11.79
C SER A 69 -7.34 3.61 -12.84
N GLY A 70 -6.45 2.83 -13.48
CA GLY A 70 -5.54 3.36 -14.51
C GLY A 70 -4.46 4.32 -13.98
N GLN A 71 -4.15 4.27 -12.69
CA GLN A 71 -3.20 5.19 -12.04
C GLN A 71 -2.16 4.42 -11.22
N ALA A 72 -2.61 3.73 -10.18
CA ALA A 72 -1.76 3.03 -9.22
C ALA A 72 -2.10 1.55 -9.16
N LYS A 73 -1.07 0.73 -8.93
CA LYS A 73 -1.26 -0.67 -8.53
C LYS A 73 -1.54 -0.70 -7.04
N ASN A 74 -2.74 -1.12 -6.64
CA ASN A 74 -3.17 -1.17 -5.25
C ASN A 74 -3.55 -2.59 -4.85
N ILE A 75 -3.62 -2.85 -3.55
CA ILE A 75 -4.10 -4.13 -3.01
C ILE A 75 -5.57 -3.99 -2.59
N GLY A 76 -6.45 -4.82 -3.15
CA GLY A 76 -7.82 -5.01 -2.69
C GLY A 76 -8.03 -6.43 -2.16
N ILE A 77 -9.06 -6.59 -1.32
CA ILE A 77 -9.55 -7.89 -0.86
C ILE A 77 -10.84 -8.18 -1.61
N ASN A 78 -10.78 -9.05 -2.62
CA ASN A 78 -11.84 -9.20 -3.63
C ASN A 78 -12.21 -10.66 -3.84
N TYR A 79 -13.35 -10.91 -4.48
CA TYR A 79 -13.69 -12.23 -4.99
C TYR A 79 -12.82 -12.54 -6.21
N LEU A 80 -12.02 -13.60 -6.13
CA LEU A 80 -11.09 -13.99 -7.18
C LEU A 80 -11.51 -15.30 -7.83
N THR A 81 -11.51 -15.30 -9.15
CA THR A 81 -11.56 -16.51 -9.98
C THR A 81 -10.37 -16.50 -10.91
N SER A 82 -9.63 -17.61 -11.00
CA SER A 82 -8.48 -17.71 -11.90
C SER A 82 -8.39 -19.07 -12.56
N ASP A 83 -7.97 -19.07 -13.82
CA ASP A 83 -7.59 -20.28 -14.53
C ASP A 83 -6.19 -20.77 -14.13
N LYS A 84 -5.40 -19.91 -13.48
CA LYS A 84 -4.07 -20.22 -12.98
C LYS A 84 -4.09 -20.46 -11.48
N GLU A 85 -3.17 -21.29 -11.03
CA GLU A 85 -2.94 -21.53 -9.60
C GLU A 85 -2.13 -20.36 -9.02
N ILE A 86 -2.54 -19.87 -7.85
CA ILE A 86 -1.93 -18.69 -7.20
C ILE A 86 -1.52 -19.04 -5.77
N TRP A 87 -0.34 -18.56 -5.35
CA TRP A 87 0.15 -18.75 -3.99
C TRP A 87 -0.48 -17.74 -3.03
N TYR A 88 -1.06 -18.25 -1.95
CA TYR A 88 -1.55 -17.49 -0.81
C TYR A 88 -1.03 -18.07 0.50
N THR A 89 -1.02 -17.31 1.58
CA THR A 89 -0.76 -17.90 2.89
C THR A 89 -1.97 -18.68 3.36
N ILE A 90 -1.75 -19.60 4.30
CA ILE A 90 -2.85 -20.34 4.91
C ILE A 90 -3.85 -19.41 5.63
N GLN A 91 -3.41 -18.27 6.15
CA GLN A 91 -4.27 -17.30 6.80
C GLN A 91 -5.25 -16.65 5.82
N ASP A 92 -4.80 -16.31 4.61
CA ASP A 92 -5.67 -15.78 3.57
C ASP A 92 -6.66 -16.86 3.08
N VAL A 93 -6.22 -18.12 3.00
CA VAL A 93 -7.10 -19.27 2.67
C VAL A 93 -8.18 -19.49 3.74
N ILE A 94 -7.81 -19.42 5.02
CA ILE A 94 -8.76 -19.52 6.14
C ILE A 94 -9.71 -18.32 6.14
N ALA A 95 -9.20 -17.10 5.90
CA ALA A 95 -10.03 -15.90 5.81
C ALA A 95 -11.07 -16.03 4.69
N SER A 96 -10.67 -16.50 3.51
CA SER A 96 -11.59 -16.81 2.41
C SER A 96 -12.68 -17.79 2.84
N LYS A 97 -12.29 -18.89 3.50
CA LYS A 97 -13.23 -19.92 3.95
C LYS A 97 -14.26 -19.40 4.94
N ILE A 98 -13.85 -18.54 5.87
CA ILE A 98 -14.76 -17.94 6.85
C ILE A 98 -15.76 -17.03 6.15
N LEU A 99 -15.28 -16.14 5.29
CA LEU A 99 -16.10 -15.11 4.66
C LEU A 99 -17.04 -15.68 3.56
N THR A 100 -16.60 -16.72 2.85
CA THR A 100 -17.40 -17.33 1.77
C THR A 100 -18.18 -18.56 2.20
N GLY A 101 -17.83 -19.19 3.32
CA GLY A 101 -18.31 -20.52 3.71
C GLY A 101 -17.79 -21.68 2.85
N LYS A 102 -17.07 -21.38 1.75
CA LYS A 102 -16.53 -22.36 0.81
C LYS A 102 -15.09 -22.70 1.19
N SER A 103 -14.69 -23.96 1.06
CA SER A 103 -13.27 -24.33 1.20
C SER A 103 -12.53 -24.09 -0.13
N PRO A 104 -11.49 -23.23 -0.17
CA PRO A 104 -10.67 -23.06 -1.37
C PRO A 104 -9.99 -24.37 -1.79
N GLU A 105 -9.80 -24.56 -3.09
CA GLU A 105 -9.14 -25.74 -3.64
C GLU A 105 -7.62 -25.60 -3.50
N ILE A 106 -7.05 -26.28 -2.50
CA ILE A 106 -5.59 -26.30 -2.28
C ILE A 106 -4.97 -27.39 -3.16
N ILE A 107 -4.11 -27.00 -4.08
CA ILE A 107 -3.37 -27.91 -4.96
C ILE A 107 -2.10 -28.41 -4.27
N LYS A 108 -1.41 -27.50 -3.57
CA LYS A 108 -0.11 -27.76 -2.95
C LYS A 108 0.11 -26.85 -1.75
N ALA A 109 0.83 -27.33 -0.74
CA ALA A 109 1.20 -26.53 0.43
C ALA A 109 2.67 -26.71 0.77
N ILE A 110 3.30 -25.64 1.25
CA ILE A 110 4.67 -25.63 1.78
C ILE A 110 4.59 -25.08 3.19
N THR A 111 5.07 -25.88 4.15
CA THR A 111 5.09 -25.50 5.56
C THR A 111 6.50 -25.18 6.01
N PHE A 112 6.69 -23.98 6.56
CA PHE A 112 7.96 -23.54 7.12
C PHE A 112 8.03 -23.89 8.60
N HIS A 113 9.15 -24.45 9.02
CA HIS A 113 9.40 -24.75 10.42
C HIS A 113 10.77 -24.21 10.81
N PRO A 114 10.88 -23.69 12.04
CA PRO A 114 12.17 -23.36 12.59
C PRO A 114 12.98 -24.64 12.82
N ASP A 115 14.25 -24.61 12.46
CA ASP A 115 15.18 -25.73 12.63
C ASP A 115 15.89 -25.66 13.99
N SER A 116 16.65 -24.59 14.25
CA SER A 116 17.43 -24.41 15.48
C SER A 116 17.68 -22.95 15.82
N ILE A 117 17.83 -22.64 17.12
CA ILE A 117 18.23 -21.30 17.61
C ILE A 117 19.68 -21.01 17.19
N GLN A 118 19.92 -19.81 16.67
CA GLN A 118 21.27 -19.34 16.33
C GLN A 118 22.18 -19.27 17.56
N ALA A 119 23.36 -19.88 17.46
CA ALA A 119 24.32 -19.95 18.57
C ALA A 119 24.89 -18.58 18.99
N GLU A 120 24.95 -17.63 18.06
CA GLU A 120 25.57 -16.31 18.27
C GLU A 120 24.59 -15.23 18.78
N LEU A 121 23.35 -15.59 19.13
CA LEU A 121 22.40 -14.63 19.70
C LEU A 121 22.94 -14.07 21.02
N LYS A 122 22.75 -12.76 21.19
CA LYS A 122 23.19 -12.00 22.37
C LYS A 122 21.97 -11.37 23.05
N ASP A 123 22.10 -11.16 24.35
CA ASP A 123 21.11 -10.38 25.10
C ASP A 123 21.08 -8.95 24.58
N VAL A 124 19.89 -8.37 24.55
CA VAL A 124 19.67 -6.99 24.09
C VAL A 124 19.34 -6.13 25.29
N ASN A 125 20.18 -5.12 25.54
CA ASN A 125 19.95 -4.13 26.58
C ASN A 125 19.33 -2.87 25.96
N ILE A 126 18.12 -2.51 26.41
CA ILE A 126 17.42 -1.28 26.05
C ILE A 126 17.26 -0.47 27.32
N TYR A 127 18.13 0.52 27.52
CA TYR A 127 18.21 1.24 28.80
C TYR A 127 18.45 0.23 29.94
N ASP A 128 17.65 0.26 31.02
CA ASP A 128 17.71 -0.67 32.15
C ASP A 128 16.93 -1.99 31.93
N ILE A 129 16.45 -2.23 30.69
CA ILE A 129 15.71 -3.45 30.33
C ILE A 129 16.65 -4.40 29.60
N THR A 130 16.90 -5.57 30.19
CA THR A 130 17.59 -6.68 29.53
C THR A 130 16.56 -7.66 28.95
N ILE A 131 16.68 -7.94 27.65
CA ILE A 131 15.93 -8.98 26.96
C ILE A 131 16.89 -10.10 26.63
N ASN A 132 16.67 -11.27 27.23
CA ASN A 132 17.57 -12.41 27.04
C ASN A 132 17.42 -12.98 25.63
N LYS A 133 18.51 -13.53 25.10
CA LYS A 133 18.54 -14.15 23.76
C LYS A 133 17.54 -15.30 23.55
N ASP A 134 17.12 -15.93 24.64
CA ASP A 134 16.16 -17.05 24.64
C ASP A 134 14.70 -16.60 24.86
N GLU A 135 14.45 -15.30 25.06
CA GLU A 135 13.10 -14.74 25.19
C GLU A 135 12.51 -14.32 23.84
N ASN A 136 11.18 -14.28 23.75
CA ASN A 136 10.50 -13.67 22.61
C ASN A 136 10.65 -12.14 22.66
N PHE A 137 11.57 -11.62 21.84
CA PHE A 137 11.93 -10.19 21.83
C PHE A 137 10.73 -9.25 21.74
N ILE A 138 9.85 -9.43 20.74
CA ILE A 138 8.70 -8.53 20.51
C ILE A 138 7.70 -8.59 21.65
N ARG A 139 7.41 -9.80 22.16
CA ARG A 139 6.53 -9.96 23.33
C ARG A 139 7.09 -9.20 24.53
N LYS A 140 8.38 -9.37 24.82
CA LYS A 140 9.05 -8.72 25.95
C LYS A 140 9.05 -7.20 25.84
N VAL A 141 9.45 -6.65 24.69
CA VAL A 141 9.42 -5.20 24.43
C VAL A 141 8.04 -4.59 24.72
N ILE A 142 6.97 -5.30 24.35
CA ILE A 142 5.60 -4.80 24.52
C ILE A 142 5.11 -4.94 25.95
N GLU A 143 5.41 -6.06 26.62
CA GLU A 143 5.09 -6.25 28.03
C GLU A 143 5.78 -5.18 28.90
N GLU A 144 7.06 -4.91 28.65
CA GLU A 144 7.79 -3.83 29.35
C GLU A 144 7.20 -2.46 29.05
N ARG A 145 6.81 -2.20 27.79
CA ARG A 145 6.12 -0.96 27.44
C ARG A 145 4.78 -0.80 28.18
N ILE A 146 4.02 -1.89 28.34
CA ILE A 146 2.76 -1.89 29.09
C ILE A 146 3.03 -1.55 30.56
N LYS A 147 4.04 -2.18 31.18
CA LYS A 147 4.45 -1.91 32.56
C LYS A 147 4.84 -0.45 32.76
N ILE A 148 5.72 0.10 31.92
CA ILE A 148 6.15 1.50 31.98
C ILE A 148 4.97 2.46 31.87
N LYS A 149 4.01 2.22 30.97
CA LYS A 149 2.81 3.05 30.84
C LYS A 149 1.90 3.00 32.08
N LYS A 150 1.92 1.90 32.82
CA LYS A 150 1.12 1.70 34.04
C LYS A 150 1.79 2.35 35.25
N GLU A 151 3.08 2.11 35.44
CA GLU A 151 3.86 2.57 36.59
C GLU A 151 4.24 4.05 36.48
N LYS A 152 4.41 4.56 35.25
CA LYS A 152 4.80 5.94 34.94
C LYS A 152 6.01 6.44 35.77
N PRO A 153 7.17 5.74 35.73
CA PRO A 153 8.42 6.24 36.33
C PRO A 153 8.86 7.59 35.76
N GLU A 154 9.85 8.26 36.35
CA GLU A 154 10.25 9.64 35.99
C GLU A 154 10.43 9.86 34.47
N ASN A 155 11.10 8.94 33.76
CA ASN A 155 11.35 9.00 32.32
C ASN A 155 10.35 8.17 31.47
N TRP A 156 9.15 7.88 31.98
CA TRP A 156 8.25 6.91 31.35
C TRP A 156 7.84 7.25 29.92
N ASP A 157 7.64 8.55 29.60
CA ASP A 157 7.16 8.94 28.27
C ASP A 157 8.24 8.72 27.21
N GLN A 158 9.49 9.01 27.55
CA GLN A 158 10.63 8.72 26.69
C GLN A 158 10.83 7.20 26.54
N LEU A 159 10.79 6.44 27.64
CA LEU A 159 10.98 4.99 27.62
C LEU A 159 9.87 4.27 26.83
N GLN A 160 8.60 4.63 27.02
CA GLN A 160 7.51 4.03 26.25
C GLN A 160 7.60 4.38 24.76
N LEU A 161 8.14 5.55 24.42
CA LEU A 161 8.35 5.97 23.04
C LEU A 161 9.50 5.19 22.40
N ILE A 162 10.63 5.00 23.10
CA ILE A 162 11.75 4.16 22.65
C ILE A 162 11.26 2.74 22.37
N LEU A 163 10.56 2.11 23.32
CA LEU A 163 10.04 0.76 23.14
C LEU A 163 9.00 0.68 22.01
N LYS A 164 8.17 1.73 21.83
CA LYS A 164 7.23 1.82 20.70
C LYS A 164 7.97 1.84 19.35
N ILE A 165 9.03 2.65 19.25
CA ILE A 165 9.84 2.77 18.03
C ILE A 165 10.51 1.45 17.72
N ILE A 166 11.15 0.81 18.71
CA ILE A 166 11.80 -0.49 18.55
C ILE A 166 10.79 -1.56 18.12
N ALA A 167 9.65 -1.66 18.80
CA ALA A 167 8.60 -2.62 18.44
C ALA A 167 8.10 -2.43 17.01
N ASN A 168 7.89 -1.18 16.58
CA ASN A 168 7.44 -0.90 15.22
C ASN A 168 8.53 -1.22 14.18
N ALA A 169 9.78 -0.82 14.42
CA ALA A 169 10.89 -1.04 13.50
C ALA A 169 11.21 -2.53 13.31
N THR A 170 11.12 -3.32 14.37
CA THR A 170 11.44 -4.76 14.37
C THR A 170 10.26 -5.66 14.00
N SER A 171 9.07 -5.10 13.73
CA SER A 171 7.86 -5.88 13.50
C SER A 171 7.72 -6.43 12.08
N TYR A 172 7.45 -5.57 11.09
CA TYR A 172 7.14 -5.98 9.71
C TYR A 172 8.16 -5.45 8.71
N GLY A 173 8.46 -4.14 8.75
CA GLY A 173 9.18 -3.46 7.67
C GLY A 173 10.55 -4.05 7.36
N ILE A 174 11.28 -4.46 8.40
CA ILE A 174 12.63 -5.03 8.30
C ILE A 174 12.66 -6.35 7.50
N TYR A 175 11.56 -7.13 7.53
CA TYR A 175 11.48 -8.42 6.86
C TYR A 175 11.14 -8.34 5.37
N ILE A 176 10.71 -7.18 4.88
CA ILE A 176 10.40 -6.95 3.45
C ILE A 176 11.17 -5.78 2.88
N GLU A 177 12.25 -5.39 3.57
CA GLU A 177 13.08 -4.28 3.13
C GLU A 177 13.82 -4.65 1.85
N GLU A 178 13.59 -3.85 0.80
CA GLU A 178 14.31 -3.90 -0.46
C GLU A 178 14.68 -2.46 -0.84
N ASN A 179 15.93 -2.20 -1.18
CA ASN A 179 16.43 -0.88 -1.50
C ASN A 179 16.67 -0.78 -3.00
N GLN A 180 15.92 0.10 -3.66
CA GLN A 180 16.07 0.35 -5.09
C GLN A 180 17.33 1.18 -5.35
N GLU A 181 18.16 0.72 -6.28
CA GLU A 181 19.35 1.44 -6.73
C GLU A 181 19.38 1.49 -8.26
N THR A 182 19.67 2.67 -8.82
CA THR A 182 20.00 2.80 -10.24
C THR A 182 21.50 2.73 -10.44
N ILE A 183 21.97 1.74 -11.19
CA ILE A 183 23.37 1.55 -11.57
C ILE A 183 23.65 2.17 -12.94
N GLU A 184 24.91 2.56 -13.20
CA GLU A 184 25.30 3.26 -14.43
C GLU A 184 25.16 2.40 -15.70
N THR A 185 25.46 1.11 -15.58
CA THR A 185 25.45 0.17 -16.71
C THR A 185 24.39 -0.89 -16.49
N LYS A 186 23.49 -1.06 -17.46
CA LYS A 186 22.48 -2.12 -17.42
C LYS A 186 23.12 -3.49 -17.32
N MET A 187 22.55 -4.34 -16.49
CA MET A 187 23.00 -5.72 -16.33
C MET A 187 21.84 -6.70 -16.35
N ASP A 188 22.17 -7.96 -16.60
CA ASP A 188 21.21 -9.05 -16.52
C ASP A 188 21.03 -9.45 -15.05
N ILE A 189 19.83 -9.24 -14.51
CA ILE A 189 19.42 -9.67 -13.18
C ILE A 189 18.55 -10.91 -13.24
N LYS A 190 18.47 -11.65 -12.13
CA LYS A 190 17.59 -12.80 -11.98
C LYS A 190 16.33 -12.40 -11.22
N VAL A 191 15.18 -12.52 -11.88
CA VAL A 191 13.87 -12.25 -11.29
C VAL A 191 13.34 -13.53 -10.65
N TYR A 192 12.95 -13.44 -9.38
CA TYR A 192 12.33 -14.53 -8.63
C TYR A 192 10.85 -14.19 -8.39
N SER A 193 9.94 -14.96 -8.99
CA SER A 193 8.50 -14.83 -8.79
C SER A 193 7.82 -16.21 -8.85
N THR A 194 6.55 -16.28 -9.28
CA THR A 194 5.91 -17.57 -9.64
C THR A 194 6.67 -18.30 -10.74
N GLU A 195 7.45 -17.55 -11.53
CA GLU A 195 8.42 -18.04 -12.49
C GLU A 195 9.80 -17.41 -12.23
N GLN A 196 10.85 -18.05 -12.74
CA GLN A 196 12.23 -17.57 -12.65
C GLN A 196 12.76 -17.24 -14.05
N PHE A 197 13.19 -16.00 -14.26
CA PHE A 197 13.75 -15.56 -15.55
C PHE A 197 14.80 -14.47 -15.37
N THR A 198 15.50 -14.15 -16.46
CA THR A 198 16.51 -13.08 -16.50
C THR A 198 15.89 -11.83 -17.10
N TYR A 199 16.25 -10.66 -16.56
CA TYR A 199 15.78 -9.36 -17.04
C TYR A 199 16.93 -8.37 -17.11
N HIS A 200 16.95 -7.49 -18.13
CA HIS A 200 18.04 -6.55 -18.35
C HIS A 200 17.65 -5.14 -17.93
N THR A 201 18.27 -4.63 -16.88
CA THR A 201 17.88 -3.38 -16.22
C THR A 201 19.08 -2.66 -15.60
N ASP A 202 18.95 -1.34 -15.49
CA ASP A 202 19.81 -0.45 -14.69
C ASP A 202 19.22 -0.19 -13.30
N ASN A 203 17.99 -0.61 -13.04
CA ASN A 203 17.37 -0.51 -11.73
C ASN A 203 17.36 -1.87 -11.06
N ILE A 204 18.07 -1.98 -9.93
CA ILE A 204 18.21 -3.21 -9.15
C ILE A 204 17.58 -3.04 -7.76
N GLU A 205 17.18 -4.15 -7.17
CA GLU A 205 16.61 -4.23 -5.82
C GLU A 205 17.60 -4.96 -4.92
N ARG A 206 18.14 -4.26 -3.92
CA ARG A 206 18.98 -4.87 -2.88
C ARG A 206 18.14 -5.25 -1.68
N ILE A 207 18.10 -6.54 -1.37
CA ILE A 207 17.47 -7.02 -0.14
C ILE A 207 18.14 -6.41 1.09
N GLY A 208 17.32 -6.02 2.07
CA GLY A 208 17.80 -5.56 3.38
C GLY A 208 18.42 -6.69 4.19
N GLU A 209 19.13 -6.32 5.25
CA GLU A 209 19.91 -7.24 6.09
C GLU A 209 19.06 -8.39 6.68
N TYR A 210 17.82 -8.10 7.08
CA TYR A 210 16.91 -9.07 7.71
C TYR A 210 15.76 -9.50 6.79
N PHE A 211 15.93 -9.37 5.48
CA PHE A 211 14.89 -9.71 4.50
C PHE A 211 14.41 -11.17 4.67
N ASN A 212 13.14 -11.32 5.00
CA ASN A 212 12.45 -12.60 5.14
C ASN A 212 10.99 -12.44 4.67
N PRO A 213 10.73 -12.64 3.36
CA PRO A 213 9.40 -12.36 2.79
C PRO A 213 8.33 -13.33 3.30
N ILE A 214 8.72 -14.53 3.77
CA ILE A 214 7.80 -15.48 4.40
C ILE A 214 7.24 -14.87 5.69
N MET A 215 8.12 -14.33 6.54
CA MET A 215 7.72 -13.64 7.76
C MET A 215 6.80 -12.46 7.50
N ALA A 216 7.22 -11.56 6.61
CA ALA A 216 6.45 -10.38 6.24
C ALA A 216 5.02 -10.75 5.74
N THR A 217 4.91 -11.79 4.91
CA THR A 217 3.63 -12.21 4.34
C THR A 217 2.74 -12.90 5.38
N LEU A 218 3.29 -13.74 6.25
CA LEU A 218 2.53 -14.37 7.34
C LEU A 218 2.00 -13.32 8.34
N ILE A 219 2.79 -12.31 8.67
CA ILE A 219 2.37 -11.21 9.56
C ILE A 219 1.16 -10.46 8.95
N THR A 220 1.28 -10.04 7.68
CA THR A 220 0.21 -9.25 7.04
C THR A 220 -1.06 -10.06 6.78
N SER A 221 -0.93 -11.32 6.38
CA SER A 221 -2.09 -12.21 6.18
C SER A 221 -2.77 -12.61 7.47
N SER A 222 -2.02 -12.78 8.56
CA SER A 222 -2.63 -13.05 9.86
C SER A 222 -3.41 -11.84 10.38
N ALA A 223 -2.97 -10.61 10.08
CA ALA A 223 -3.74 -9.39 10.37
C ALA A 223 -5.04 -9.35 9.55
N ARG A 224 -4.99 -9.72 8.26
CA ARG A 224 -6.20 -9.88 7.43
C ARG A 224 -7.14 -10.94 7.98
N LEU A 225 -6.63 -12.07 8.46
CA LEU A 225 -7.45 -13.10 9.10
C LEU A 225 -8.16 -12.60 10.36
N ILE A 226 -7.48 -11.81 11.21
CA ILE A 226 -8.12 -11.18 12.37
C ILE A 226 -9.26 -10.26 11.94
N LEU A 227 -9.07 -9.45 10.90
CA LEU A 227 -10.13 -8.58 10.38
C LEU A 227 -11.27 -9.37 9.73
N ALA A 228 -10.97 -10.45 9.00
CA ALA A 228 -11.98 -11.33 8.42
C ALA A 228 -12.83 -12.03 9.50
N ILE A 229 -12.22 -12.41 10.62
CA ILE A 229 -12.94 -12.93 11.78
C ILE A 229 -13.85 -11.84 12.38
N ALA A 230 -13.35 -10.61 12.54
CA ALA A 230 -14.15 -9.51 13.05
C ALA A 230 -15.34 -9.17 12.14
N GLU A 231 -15.12 -9.21 10.83
CA GLU A 231 -16.15 -9.10 9.80
C GLU A 231 -17.22 -10.16 9.91
N TYR A 232 -16.82 -11.44 9.94
CA TYR A 232 -17.77 -12.54 10.07
C TYR A 232 -18.64 -12.46 11.34
N ILE A 233 -18.04 -12.12 12.49
CA ILE A 233 -18.77 -11.94 13.75
C ILE A 233 -19.75 -10.77 13.65
N THR A 234 -19.38 -9.72 12.92
CA THR A 234 -20.20 -8.51 12.78
C THR A 234 -21.34 -8.70 11.80
N GLU A 235 -21.10 -9.27 10.61
CA GLU A 235 -22.13 -9.44 9.57
C GLU A 235 -23.26 -10.37 10.02
N SER A 236 -22.98 -11.34 10.90
CA SER A 236 -24.01 -12.19 11.49
C SER A 236 -24.94 -11.46 12.47
N ASN A 237 -24.59 -10.25 12.93
CA ASN A 237 -25.32 -9.51 13.97
C ASN A 237 -25.51 -8.00 13.66
N GLY A 238 -25.11 -7.51 12.48
CA GLY A 238 -25.08 -6.09 12.15
C GLY A 238 -24.34 -5.77 10.85
N TYR A 239 -23.64 -4.64 10.83
CA TYR A 239 -22.84 -4.20 9.68
C TYR A 239 -21.49 -3.64 10.13
N ILE A 240 -20.49 -3.72 9.24
CA ILE A 240 -19.25 -2.96 9.35
C ILE A 240 -19.42 -1.64 8.60
N ALA A 241 -19.20 -0.52 9.30
CA ALA A 241 -19.23 0.81 8.68
C ALA A 241 -17.91 1.14 7.96
N TYR A 242 -16.80 0.68 8.53
CA TYR A 242 -15.45 0.95 8.04
C TYR A 242 -14.46 -0.08 8.58
N CYS A 243 -13.43 -0.41 7.80
CA CYS A 243 -12.34 -1.24 8.25
C CYS A 243 -11.04 -0.77 7.60
N ASP A 244 -9.99 -0.56 8.42
CA ASP A 244 -8.68 -0.17 7.95
C ASP A 244 -7.60 -0.84 8.79
N THR A 245 -6.86 -1.77 8.17
CA THR A 245 -5.62 -2.45 8.57
C THR A 245 -5.52 -2.98 10.01
N ASP A 246 -5.79 -2.17 11.03
CA ASP A 246 -5.82 -2.48 12.44
C ASP A 246 -7.03 -1.93 13.22
N SER A 247 -8.06 -1.45 12.51
CA SER A 247 -9.30 -0.93 13.07
C SER A 247 -10.54 -1.45 12.34
N VAL A 248 -11.65 -1.55 13.08
CA VAL A 248 -12.97 -1.94 12.55
C VAL A 248 -14.04 -1.11 13.25
N PHE A 249 -14.95 -0.53 12.48
CA PHE A 249 -16.03 0.31 12.97
C PHE A 249 -17.30 -0.52 12.88
N VAL A 250 -17.82 -0.88 14.05
CA VAL A 250 -18.95 -1.79 14.21
C VAL A 250 -20.05 -1.13 15.00
N LYS A 251 -21.24 -1.73 14.99
CA LYS A 251 -22.31 -1.30 15.88
C LYS A 251 -21.90 -1.45 17.36
N PRO A 252 -22.30 -0.52 18.25
CA PRO A 252 -21.97 -0.57 19.67
C PRO A 252 -22.30 -1.89 20.36
N GLU A 253 -23.40 -2.56 19.97
CA GLU A 253 -23.86 -3.81 20.59
C GLU A 253 -22.90 -4.99 20.34
N ILE A 254 -22.10 -4.93 19.28
CA ILE A 254 -21.21 -6.02 18.84
C ILE A 254 -19.82 -5.92 19.49
N VAL A 255 -19.46 -4.74 20.02
CA VAL A 255 -18.12 -4.45 20.57
C VAL A 255 -17.70 -5.47 21.62
N LYS A 256 -18.57 -5.75 22.61
CA LYS A 256 -18.26 -6.71 23.68
C LYS A 256 -18.07 -8.13 23.15
N GLN A 257 -18.89 -8.55 22.18
CA GLN A 257 -18.78 -9.88 21.57
C GLN A 257 -17.44 -10.06 20.85
N LEU A 258 -16.98 -9.03 20.12
CA LEU A 258 -15.67 -9.02 19.47
C LEU A 258 -14.54 -9.08 20.49
N GLN A 259 -14.58 -8.21 21.52
CA GLN A 259 -13.56 -8.19 22.56
C GLN A 259 -13.44 -9.54 23.27
N GLU A 260 -14.56 -10.18 23.62
CA GLU A 260 -14.57 -11.51 24.26
C GLU A 260 -14.10 -12.65 23.35
N PHE A 261 -14.33 -12.52 22.03
CA PHE A 261 -13.78 -13.48 21.08
C PHE A 261 -12.25 -13.45 21.11
N PHE A 262 -11.66 -12.25 20.99
CA PHE A 262 -10.21 -12.06 20.89
C PHE A 262 -9.48 -12.06 22.24
N LYS A 263 -10.20 -11.96 23.36
CA LYS A 263 -9.62 -12.06 24.71
C LYS A 263 -8.80 -13.34 24.90
N THR A 264 -9.35 -14.47 24.44
CA THR A 264 -8.68 -15.78 24.45
C THR A 264 -7.42 -15.84 23.59
N LEU A 265 -7.24 -14.85 22.71
CA LEU A 265 -6.11 -14.71 21.82
C LEU A 265 -5.05 -13.72 22.32
N ASN A 266 -5.11 -13.28 23.59
CA ASN A 266 -4.04 -12.50 24.19
C ASN A 266 -2.69 -13.27 24.14
N PRO A 267 -1.63 -12.71 23.54
CA PRO A 267 -0.33 -13.35 23.41
C PRO A 267 0.62 -13.02 24.58
N TYR A 268 0.25 -12.06 25.41
CA TYR A 268 1.09 -11.49 26.46
C TYR A 268 0.82 -12.18 27.80
N SER A 269 1.79 -12.13 28.69
CA SER A 269 1.66 -12.55 30.09
C SER A 269 0.71 -11.64 30.86
N ILE A 270 0.52 -10.40 30.38
CA ILE A 270 -0.37 -9.40 30.95
C ILE A 270 -1.67 -9.38 30.14
N GLU A 271 -2.82 -9.44 30.83
CA GLU A 271 -4.13 -9.33 30.19
C GLU A 271 -4.24 -7.99 29.45
N THR A 272 -4.44 -8.07 28.13
CA THR A 272 -4.51 -6.90 27.26
C THR A 272 -5.66 -7.06 26.28
N GLU A 273 -6.50 -6.03 26.18
CA GLU A 273 -7.53 -5.97 25.14
C GLU A 273 -6.89 -5.80 23.76
N MET A 274 -7.19 -6.74 22.86
CA MET A 274 -6.68 -6.73 21.49
C MET A 274 -7.37 -5.66 20.63
N PHE A 275 -8.70 -5.55 20.76
CA PHE A 275 -9.49 -4.45 20.21
C PHE A 275 -9.87 -3.50 21.34
N LYS A 276 -9.33 -2.29 21.29
CA LYS A 276 -9.61 -1.20 22.23
C LYS A 276 -10.53 -0.19 21.56
N ILE A 277 -11.42 0.41 22.34
CA ILE A 277 -12.17 1.59 21.90
C ILE A 277 -11.15 2.71 21.70
N GLU A 278 -11.20 3.33 20.53
CA GLU A 278 -10.31 4.43 20.20
C GLU A 278 -10.74 5.71 20.95
N GLU A 279 -9.80 6.62 21.20
CA GLU A 279 -10.05 7.90 21.84
C GLU A 279 -9.83 9.04 20.84
N ASP A 280 -10.53 10.17 21.02
CA ASP A 280 -10.26 11.41 20.31
C ASP A 280 -9.05 12.16 20.91
N ASP A 281 -8.72 13.32 20.32
CA ASP A 281 -7.59 14.15 20.77
C ASP A 281 -7.75 14.67 22.21
N GLU A 282 -8.98 14.71 22.73
CA GLU A 282 -9.31 15.06 24.13
C GLU A 282 -9.33 13.83 25.06
N LYS A 283 -8.89 12.66 24.57
CA LYS A 283 -8.89 11.37 25.29
C LYS A 283 -10.29 10.89 25.68
N LYS A 284 -11.32 11.34 24.97
CA LYS A 284 -12.68 10.80 25.15
C LYS A 284 -12.86 9.59 24.23
N PRO A 285 -13.51 8.53 24.71
CA PRO A 285 -13.79 7.37 23.88
C PRO A 285 -14.65 7.76 22.67
N LEU A 286 -14.35 7.13 21.53
CA LEU A 286 -15.10 7.19 20.28
C LEU A 286 -16.12 6.06 20.23
N ASP A 287 -16.90 5.90 21.29
CA ASP A 287 -18.04 5.00 21.35
C ASP A 287 -19.34 5.74 21.01
N ASN A 288 -20.30 5.05 20.41
CA ASN A 288 -21.63 5.59 20.08
C ASN A 288 -21.62 6.87 19.20
N VAL A 289 -20.61 7.00 18.33
CA VAL A 289 -20.48 8.12 17.38
C VAL A 289 -21.16 7.83 16.04
N LEU A 290 -21.61 8.87 15.35
CA LEU A 290 -22.08 8.79 13.96
C LEU A 290 -20.87 8.71 13.01
N PHE A 291 -21.02 7.96 11.93
CA PHE A 291 -20.01 7.78 10.90
C PHE A 291 -20.51 8.32 9.56
N TYR A 292 -19.66 9.10 8.89
CA TYR A 292 -19.84 9.46 7.48
C TYR A 292 -18.58 9.07 6.72
N GLY A 293 -18.73 8.17 5.74
CA GLY A 293 -17.64 7.67 4.91
C GLY A 293 -17.85 8.04 3.45
N ILE A 294 -16.82 8.59 2.81
CA ILE A 294 -16.76 8.82 1.36
C ILE A 294 -16.07 7.62 0.69
N SER A 295 -14.89 7.26 1.19
CA SER A 295 -14.09 6.15 0.68
C SER A 295 -13.11 5.65 1.75
N ALA A 296 -12.30 4.64 1.42
CA ALA A 296 -11.16 4.28 2.26
C ALA A 296 -10.33 5.53 2.58
N LYS A 297 -9.94 5.68 3.85
CA LYS A 297 -9.20 6.83 4.39
C LYS A 297 -9.90 8.19 4.25
N ARG A 298 -11.17 8.29 3.86
CA ARG A 298 -11.93 9.56 3.80
C ARG A 298 -13.23 9.41 4.55
N TYR A 299 -13.17 9.72 5.83
CA TYR A 299 -14.30 9.59 6.75
C TYR A 299 -14.23 10.61 7.88
N CYS A 300 -15.36 10.84 8.54
CA CYS A 300 -15.44 11.53 9.82
C CYS A 300 -16.36 10.81 10.82
N LEU A 301 -16.05 11.02 12.10
CA LEU A 301 -16.80 10.59 13.27
C LEU A 301 -17.30 11.82 14.01
N TYR A 302 -18.58 11.86 14.35
CA TYR A 302 -19.22 13.04 14.91
C TYR A 302 -20.40 12.68 15.82
N ASP A 303 -20.77 13.57 16.74
CA ASP A 303 -21.97 13.41 17.58
C ASP A 303 -23.18 14.07 16.91
N ASN A 304 -22.95 15.23 16.28
CA ASN A 304 -23.91 15.99 15.47
C ASN A 304 -23.14 16.86 14.46
N PHE A 305 -23.84 17.53 13.54
CA PHE A 305 -23.20 18.29 12.45
C PHE A 305 -22.27 19.43 12.91
N ASN A 306 -22.35 19.86 14.18
CA ASN A 306 -21.48 20.89 14.75
C ASN A 306 -20.35 20.31 15.63
N ASN A 307 -20.41 19.02 16.00
CA ASN A 307 -19.43 18.39 16.88
C ASN A 307 -18.75 17.20 16.21
N ILE A 308 -17.70 17.49 15.46
CA ILE A 308 -16.82 16.47 14.86
C ILE A 308 -15.81 16.02 15.92
N ARG A 309 -15.77 14.71 16.17
CA ARG A 309 -14.91 14.06 17.17
C ARG A 309 -13.59 13.59 16.58
N LYS A 310 -13.63 13.06 15.35
CA LYS A 310 -12.43 12.64 14.62
C LYS A 310 -12.68 12.71 13.11
N TYR A 311 -11.65 13.00 12.32
CA TYR A 311 -11.79 13.10 10.87
C TYR A 311 -10.48 12.82 10.16
N SER A 312 -10.57 12.32 8.93
CA SER A 312 -9.40 12.11 8.09
C SER A 312 -9.02 13.37 7.33
N SER A 313 -7.72 13.69 7.30
CA SER A 313 -7.11 14.71 6.43
C SER A 313 -6.49 14.12 5.16
N HIS A 314 -6.63 12.80 4.96
CA HIS A 314 -6.02 12.11 3.81
C HIS A 314 -6.60 12.64 2.49
N GLY A 315 -5.72 12.98 1.55
CA GLY A 315 -6.09 13.63 0.29
C GLY A 315 -6.36 15.13 0.39
N LEU A 316 -6.23 15.74 1.58
CA LEU A 316 -6.27 17.19 1.79
C LEU A 316 -4.92 17.75 2.27
N GLY A 317 -4.07 16.92 2.89
CA GLY A 317 -2.82 17.36 3.53
C GLY A 317 -1.83 18.05 2.59
N HIS A 318 -1.88 17.77 1.29
CA HIS A 318 -1.04 18.46 0.29
C HIS A 318 -1.51 19.88 -0.02
N LEU A 319 -2.72 20.28 0.37
CA LEU A 319 -3.24 21.63 0.13
C LEU A 319 -2.74 22.60 1.20
N LYS A 320 -2.25 23.75 0.74
CA LYS A 320 -1.83 24.84 1.60
C LYS A 320 -3.04 25.60 2.15
N ASP A 321 -2.97 25.96 3.42
CA ASP A 321 -3.97 26.77 4.14
C ASP A 321 -5.39 26.17 4.14
N ILE A 322 -5.48 24.83 4.14
CA ILE A 322 -6.75 24.10 4.28
C ILE A 322 -7.00 23.73 5.75
N ASP A 323 -8.19 24.02 6.25
CA ASP A 323 -8.68 23.47 7.51
C ASP A 323 -9.55 22.25 7.22
N SER A 324 -9.01 21.05 7.50
CA SER A 324 -9.73 19.79 7.27
C SER A 324 -11.00 19.67 8.10
N LYS A 325 -11.06 20.28 9.30
CA LYS A 325 -12.25 20.27 10.15
C LYS A 325 -13.38 21.06 9.50
N GLU A 326 -13.07 22.25 8.97
CA GLU A 326 -14.05 23.06 8.23
C GLU A 326 -14.49 22.37 6.93
N VAL A 327 -13.60 21.65 6.23
CA VAL A 327 -14.01 20.84 5.07
C VAL A 327 -15.07 19.81 5.46
N TRP A 328 -14.84 19.04 6.53
CA TRP A 328 -15.81 18.06 7.00
C TRP A 328 -17.11 18.68 7.50
N LYS A 329 -17.04 19.83 8.17
CA LYS A 329 -18.24 20.59 8.57
C LYS A 329 -19.04 21.04 7.35
N SER A 330 -18.39 21.53 6.30
CA SER A 330 -19.02 21.87 5.03
C SER A 330 -19.66 20.67 4.33
N ILE A 331 -19.01 19.50 4.38
CA ILE A 331 -19.56 18.25 3.84
C ILE A 331 -20.83 17.84 4.60
N LEU A 332 -20.78 17.81 5.93
CA LEU A 332 -21.90 17.40 6.79
C LEU A 332 -23.10 18.36 6.72
N THR A 333 -22.84 19.66 6.55
CA THR A 333 -23.89 20.71 6.48
C THR A 333 -24.29 21.07 5.04
N ASN A 334 -23.61 20.51 4.04
CA ASN A 334 -23.73 20.88 2.63
C ASN A 334 -23.55 22.41 2.38
N ASN A 335 -22.63 23.06 3.11
CA ASN A 335 -22.36 24.50 3.01
C ASN A 335 -20.87 24.78 2.78
N TYR A 336 -20.51 25.10 1.53
CA TYR A 336 -19.10 25.29 1.10
C TYR A 336 -18.68 26.76 0.98
N ASN A 337 -19.48 27.71 1.47
CA ASN A 337 -19.23 29.15 1.29
C ASN A 337 -17.85 29.63 1.76
N TYR A 338 -17.28 28.96 2.76
CA TYR A 338 -15.93 29.24 3.28
C TYR A 338 -14.81 29.05 2.24
N PHE A 339 -15.05 28.25 1.19
CA PHE A 339 -14.07 27.91 0.16
C PHE A 339 -14.26 28.67 -1.15
N ASN A 340 -15.32 29.48 -1.27
CA ASN A 340 -15.60 30.25 -2.47
C ASN A 340 -14.42 31.17 -2.83
N ASN A 341 -14.13 31.26 -4.12
CA ASN A 341 -13.05 32.09 -4.68
C ASN A 341 -11.62 31.74 -4.22
N LYS A 342 -11.42 30.63 -3.47
CA LYS A 342 -10.08 30.13 -3.13
C LYS A 342 -9.53 29.25 -4.27
N ILE A 343 -8.20 29.26 -4.41
CA ILE A 343 -7.47 28.43 -5.37
C ILE A 343 -6.81 27.27 -4.63
N ALA A 344 -6.83 26.08 -5.22
CA ALA A 344 -6.13 24.93 -4.70
C ALA A 344 -4.64 25.03 -5.02
N VAL A 345 -3.83 25.20 -3.98
CA VAL A 345 -2.36 25.33 -4.06
C VAL A 345 -1.74 24.32 -3.12
N SER A 346 -0.67 23.67 -3.58
CA SER A 346 0.15 22.76 -2.78
C SER A 346 1.52 23.33 -2.52
N GLN A 347 2.12 22.88 -1.42
CA GLN A 347 3.51 23.18 -1.08
C GLN A 347 4.36 21.93 -1.29
N ILE A 348 5.39 22.04 -2.13
CA ILE A 348 6.34 20.93 -2.36
C ILE A 348 7.77 21.37 -2.14
N THR A 349 8.63 20.42 -1.78
CA THR A 349 10.06 20.64 -1.60
C THR A 349 10.79 20.52 -2.94
N ALA A 350 11.63 21.50 -3.29
CA ALA A 350 12.49 21.44 -4.46
C ALA A 350 13.74 20.58 -4.16
N SER A 351 13.57 19.25 -4.17
CA SER A 351 14.62 18.27 -3.82
C SER A 351 15.43 17.76 -5.01
N LYS A 352 14.90 17.79 -6.23
CA LYS A 352 15.57 17.23 -7.43
C LYS A 352 16.37 18.28 -8.20
N PRO A 353 17.61 17.98 -8.64
CA PRO A 353 18.40 18.89 -9.50
C PRO A 353 17.68 19.30 -10.79
N SER A 354 16.89 18.39 -11.37
CA SER A 354 16.07 18.66 -12.55
C SER A 354 15.02 19.73 -12.31
N ILE A 355 14.36 19.73 -11.14
CA ILE A 355 13.39 20.75 -10.73
C ILE A 355 14.09 22.09 -10.53
N LEU A 356 15.21 22.11 -9.80
CA LEU A 356 15.98 23.33 -9.54
C LEU A 356 16.47 23.99 -10.83
N LYS A 357 16.88 23.20 -11.82
CA LYS A 357 17.31 23.69 -13.14
C LYS A 357 16.20 24.44 -13.87
N ARG A 358 14.93 24.07 -13.68
CA ARG A 358 13.78 24.75 -14.30
C ARG A 358 13.61 26.17 -13.77
N PHE A 359 13.93 26.41 -12.50
CA PHE A 359 13.90 27.75 -11.90
C PHE A 359 15.13 28.61 -12.19
N LYS A 360 16.09 28.14 -13.01
CA LYS A 360 17.33 28.89 -13.29
C LYS A 360 17.02 30.30 -13.81
N LYS A 361 16.11 30.43 -14.79
CA LYS A 361 15.67 31.72 -15.34
C LYS A 361 14.99 32.59 -14.29
N MET A 362 14.13 32.02 -13.45
CA MET A 362 13.48 32.73 -12.34
C MET A 362 14.46 33.15 -11.23
N ASN A 363 15.62 32.50 -11.14
CA ASN A 363 16.70 32.80 -10.20
C ASN A 363 17.74 33.77 -10.78
N GLU A 364 17.67 34.10 -12.08
CA GLU A 364 18.56 35.08 -12.71
C GLU A 364 18.40 36.44 -12.03
N ASN A 365 19.52 37.13 -11.84
CA ASN A 365 19.59 38.48 -11.24
C ASN A 365 19.04 38.61 -9.80
N LYS A 366 18.71 37.50 -9.12
CA LYS A 366 18.34 37.50 -7.69
C LYS A 366 19.57 37.32 -6.80
N GLU A 367 19.57 37.95 -5.64
CA GLU A 367 20.51 37.66 -4.55
C GLU A 367 20.34 36.22 -4.05
N LEU A 368 21.41 35.62 -3.49
CA LEU A 368 21.43 34.21 -3.10
C LEU A 368 20.31 33.84 -2.09
N ASN A 369 19.97 34.74 -1.18
CA ASN A 369 18.87 34.58 -0.21
C ASN A 369 17.47 34.58 -0.85
N LYS A 370 17.31 35.15 -2.05
CA LYS A 370 16.06 35.24 -2.82
C LYS A 370 15.93 34.18 -3.91
N LYS A 371 16.96 33.35 -4.11
CA LYS A 371 16.93 32.21 -5.05
C LYS A 371 16.21 31.01 -4.45
N ILE A 372 15.53 30.25 -5.30
CA ILE A 372 15.09 28.89 -4.98
C ILE A 372 16.34 28.01 -4.90
N LYS A 373 16.57 27.43 -3.73
CA LYS A 373 17.71 26.54 -3.40
C LYS A 373 17.20 25.11 -3.20
N PRO A 374 18.09 24.10 -3.26
CA PRO A 374 17.75 22.76 -2.81
C PRO A 374 17.04 22.80 -1.45
N TYR A 375 15.98 22.01 -1.30
CA TYR A 375 15.14 21.90 -0.10
C TYR A 375 14.32 23.14 0.26
N ASN A 376 14.34 24.21 -0.54
CA ASN A 376 13.33 25.26 -0.41
C ASN A 376 11.95 24.74 -0.84
N PHE A 377 10.90 25.33 -0.28
CA PHE A 377 9.54 25.10 -0.77
C PHE A 377 9.27 25.87 -2.07
N ILE A 378 8.37 25.32 -2.89
CA ILE A 378 7.71 25.98 -4.01
C ILE A 378 6.20 25.74 -3.92
N LEU A 379 5.43 26.59 -4.59
CA LEU A 379 3.99 26.42 -4.73
C LEU A 379 3.69 25.69 -6.04
N ALA A 380 2.78 24.72 -5.99
CA ALA A 380 2.35 23.95 -7.15
C ALA A 380 0.82 23.91 -7.25
N GLY A 381 0.29 24.09 -8.45
CA GLY A 381 -1.12 23.82 -8.74
C GLY A 381 -1.34 22.36 -9.12
N ASN A 382 -2.62 22.00 -9.21
CA ASN A 382 -3.05 20.70 -9.72
C ASN A 382 -2.81 20.59 -11.24
N LYS A 383 -2.63 19.36 -11.74
CA LYS A 383 -2.52 19.12 -13.19
C LYS A 383 -3.78 19.53 -13.95
N VAL A 384 -3.63 20.35 -14.99
CA VAL A 384 -4.67 20.72 -15.96
C VAL A 384 -4.09 20.56 -17.37
N GLU A 385 -4.70 19.71 -18.22
CA GLU A 385 -4.29 19.50 -19.63
C GLU A 385 -2.79 19.20 -19.84
N ASN A 386 -2.15 18.55 -18.86
CA ASN A 386 -0.71 18.23 -18.79
C ASN A 386 0.23 19.37 -18.37
N VAL A 387 -0.30 20.52 -17.98
CA VAL A 387 0.46 21.60 -17.34
C VAL A 387 0.27 21.55 -15.83
N ILE A 388 1.35 21.79 -15.10
CA ILE A 388 1.37 21.88 -13.63
C ILE A 388 2.02 23.21 -13.26
N PRO A 389 1.26 24.23 -12.86
CA PRO A 389 1.85 25.55 -12.62
C PRO A 389 2.68 25.55 -11.34
N CYS A 390 3.92 26.03 -11.42
CA CYS A 390 4.80 26.18 -10.28
C CYS A 390 5.35 27.60 -10.12
N LEU A 391 5.40 28.07 -8.88
CA LEU A 391 5.94 29.38 -8.49
C LEU A 391 6.89 29.26 -7.29
N PRO A 392 7.79 30.25 -7.11
CA PRO A 392 8.50 30.41 -5.84
C PRO A 392 7.53 30.44 -4.66
N TYR A 393 7.98 29.93 -3.51
CA TYR A 393 7.18 29.97 -2.29
C TYR A 393 6.81 31.41 -1.90
N SER A 394 5.54 31.59 -1.55
CA SER A 394 4.99 32.81 -0.97
C SER A 394 4.05 32.43 0.17
N LYS A 395 4.05 33.24 1.24
CA LYS A 395 3.06 33.11 2.32
C LYS A 395 1.66 33.51 1.84
N ASN A 396 1.57 34.55 1.01
CA ASN A 396 0.31 35.02 0.43
C ASN A 396 0.11 34.39 -0.95
N ILE A 397 -0.97 33.63 -1.11
CA ILE A 397 -1.36 32.98 -2.36
C ILE A 397 -2.53 33.68 -3.06
N TYR A 398 -2.99 34.82 -2.54
CA TYR A 398 -4.06 35.60 -3.16
C TYR A 398 -3.65 36.07 -4.56
N GLY A 399 -4.49 35.79 -5.56
CA GLY A 399 -4.22 36.16 -6.95
C GLY A 399 -3.13 35.33 -7.63
N ILE A 400 -2.66 34.23 -7.02
CA ILE A 400 -1.61 33.37 -7.59
C ILE A 400 -1.94 32.90 -9.02
N GLN A 401 -3.23 32.71 -9.33
CA GLN A 401 -3.71 32.28 -10.63
C GLN A 401 -3.45 33.28 -11.76
N TYR A 402 -3.12 34.54 -11.43
CA TYR A 402 -2.80 35.58 -12.41
C TYR A 402 -1.29 35.74 -12.64
N ASN A 403 -0.45 35.12 -11.79
CA ASN A 403 1.00 35.27 -11.88
C ASN A 403 1.60 34.40 -13.00
N GLU A 404 2.71 34.88 -13.57
CA GLU A 404 3.54 34.05 -14.45
C GLU A 404 4.10 32.85 -13.67
N PHE A 405 3.98 31.66 -14.25
CA PHE A 405 4.45 30.41 -13.65
C PHE A 405 5.34 29.63 -14.60
N ILE A 406 6.04 28.64 -14.06
CA ILE A 406 6.77 27.63 -14.85
C ILE A 406 5.99 26.33 -14.80
N ASP A 407 5.74 25.71 -15.94
CA ASP A 407 5.21 24.34 -15.97
C ASP A 407 6.22 23.38 -15.35
N TYR A 408 5.81 22.70 -14.27
CA TYR A 408 6.63 21.71 -13.60
C TYR A 408 7.12 20.65 -14.57
N ARG A 409 6.29 20.17 -15.53
CA ARG A 409 6.68 19.05 -16.40
C ARG A 409 7.69 19.50 -17.46
N SER A 410 7.33 20.49 -18.26
CA SER A 410 8.11 20.90 -19.42
C SER A 410 9.17 21.96 -19.12
N GLY A 411 9.08 22.68 -18.00
CA GLY A 411 9.90 23.85 -17.70
C GLY A 411 9.60 25.09 -18.54
N LYS A 412 8.48 25.10 -19.30
CA LYS A 412 8.08 26.26 -20.10
C LYS A 412 7.46 27.33 -19.20
N SER A 413 7.70 28.60 -19.49
CA SER A 413 6.96 29.71 -18.88
C SER A 413 5.51 29.70 -19.38
N SER A 414 4.58 30.12 -18.52
CA SER A 414 3.17 30.29 -18.85
C SER A 414 2.92 31.21 -20.05
N ASN A 415 3.83 32.16 -20.31
CA ASN A 415 3.76 33.06 -21.47
C ASN A 415 3.92 32.32 -22.81
N ASN A 416 4.44 31.08 -22.78
CA ASN A 416 4.64 30.23 -23.94
C ASN A 416 3.63 29.06 -24.00
N LEU A 417 2.51 29.18 -23.27
CA LEU A 417 1.42 28.19 -23.26
C LEU A 417 0.18 28.76 -23.96
N ASP A 418 -0.71 27.87 -24.40
CA ASP A 418 -1.82 28.22 -25.30
C ASP A 418 -3.00 28.93 -24.62
N LYS A 419 -2.99 29.05 -23.28
CA LYS A 419 -4.11 29.56 -22.48
C LYS A 419 -3.63 30.58 -21.46
N PRO A 420 -4.49 31.49 -20.99
CA PRO A 420 -4.14 32.42 -19.92
C PRO A 420 -3.80 31.65 -18.63
N THR A 421 -2.99 32.27 -17.77
CA THR A 421 -2.47 31.68 -16.53
C THR A 421 -3.56 31.05 -15.66
N ILE A 422 -4.70 31.76 -15.50
CA ILE A 422 -5.84 31.32 -14.70
C ILE A 422 -6.44 29.98 -15.13
N ALA A 423 -6.39 29.65 -16.43
CA ALA A 423 -6.97 28.41 -16.95
C ALA A 423 -6.24 27.15 -16.45
N TYR A 424 -5.02 27.30 -15.92
CA TYR A 424 -4.22 26.19 -15.40
C TYR A 424 -4.33 26.00 -13.88
N TRP A 425 -5.14 26.81 -13.19
CA TRP A 425 -5.37 26.69 -11.75
C TRP A 425 -6.76 26.15 -11.46
N LYS A 426 -6.85 25.12 -10.61
CA LYS A 426 -8.13 24.64 -10.09
C LYS A 426 -8.59 25.51 -8.91
N SER A 427 -9.87 25.85 -8.89
CA SER A 427 -10.50 26.36 -7.67
C SER A 427 -10.46 25.30 -6.57
N LEU A 428 -10.48 25.76 -5.32
CA LEU A 428 -10.59 24.87 -4.17
C LEU A 428 -11.93 24.11 -4.20
N ASP A 429 -13.00 24.76 -4.63
CA ASP A 429 -14.32 24.15 -4.83
C ASP A 429 -14.27 22.94 -5.79
N ASN A 430 -13.55 23.05 -6.90
CA ASN A 430 -13.37 21.94 -7.84
C ASN A 430 -12.63 20.76 -7.18
N VAL A 431 -11.59 21.03 -6.38
CA VAL A 431 -10.82 20.00 -5.69
C VAL A 431 -11.66 19.33 -4.59
N LEU A 432 -12.43 20.10 -3.82
CA LEU A 432 -13.34 19.56 -2.79
C LEU A 432 -14.51 18.78 -3.41
N THR A 433 -15.03 19.20 -4.56
CA THR A 433 -16.01 18.42 -5.32
C THR A 433 -15.42 17.07 -5.75
N GLN A 434 -14.17 17.04 -6.21
CA GLN A 434 -13.47 15.80 -6.53
C GLN A 434 -13.20 14.96 -5.28
N TYR A 435 -12.94 15.60 -4.13
CA TYR A 435 -12.73 14.93 -2.85
C TYR A 435 -13.98 14.16 -2.40
N VAL A 436 -15.15 14.80 -2.47
CA VAL A 436 -16.44 14.23 -2.04
C VAL A 436 -16.95 13.16 -3.00
N LYS A 437 -16.67 13.29 -4.30
CA LYS A 437 -17.06 12.31 -5.33
C LYS A 437 -16.07 11.15 -5.48
N HIS A 438 -15.09 11.04 -4.59
CA HIS A 438 -14.04 10.05 -4.73
C HIS A 438 -14.52 8.66 -4.33
N ASN A 439 -14.57 7.76 -5.30
CA ASN A 439 -14.86 6.35 -5.06
C ASN A 439 -13.55 5.58 -4.86
N ASP A 440 -13.56 4.60 -3.95
CA ASP A 440 -12.50 3.61 -3.86
C ASP A 440 -12.71 2.55 -4.94
N ASN A 441 -11.90 2.61 -5.98
CA ASN A 441 -12.00 1.72 -7.15
C ASN A 441 -11.72 0.24 -6.83
N LYS A 442 -11.32 -0.12 -5.60
CA LYS A 442 -11.23 -1.53 -5.16
C LYS A 442 -12.61 -2.16 -4.92
N PHE A 443 -13.66 -1.36 -4.84
CA PHE A 443 -15.03 -1.78 -4.55
C PHE A 443 -16.00 -1.38 -5.67
N ASP A 444 -17.10 -2.12 -5.76
CA ASP A 444 -18.33 -1.66 -6.40
C ASP A 444 -19.21 -0.97 -5.35
N TYR A 445 -20.21 -0.20 -5.77
CA TYR A 445 -21.10 0.51 -4.86
C TYR A 445 -22.55 0.27 -5.23
N ILE A 446 -23.34 -0.28 -4.31
CA ILE A 446 -24.78 -0.51 -4.45
C ILE A 446 -25.48 0.28 -3.36
N GLU A 447 -26.35 1.22 -3.74
CA GLU A 447 -27.07 2.10 -2.80
C GLU A 447 -26.15 2.83 -1.79
N GLY A 448 -24.93 3.17 -2.21
CA GLY A 448 -23.93 3.82 -1.37
C GLY A 448 -23.12 2.88 -0.46
N ILE A 449 -23.39 1.57 -0.50
CA ILE A 449 -22.66 0.54 0.26
C ILE A 449 -21.58 -0.05 -0.63
N ALA A 450 -20.34 -0.08 -0.14
CA ALA A 450 -19.21 -0.69 -0.82
C ALA A 450 -19.33 -2.22 -0.82
N GLN A 451 -19.14 -2.83 -1.99
CA GLN A 451 -19.12 -4.28 -2.18
C GLN A 451 -17.81 -4.72 -2.81
N ARG A 452 -17.32 -5.90 -2.42
CA ARG A 452 -16.12 -6.48 -3.01
C ARG A 452 -16.35 -6.74 -4.49
N LYS A 453 -15.46 -6.23 -5.33
CA LYS A 453 -15.45 -6.58 -6.76
C LYS A 453 -15.23 -8.07 -6.96
N HIS A 454 -15.84 -8.60 -8.02
CA HIS A 454 -15.49 -9.89 -8.60
C HIS A 454 -14.43 -9.67 -9.68
N ILE A 455 -13.29 -10.34 -9.52
CA ILE A 455 -12.12 -10.21 -10.38
C ILE A 455 -11.82 -11.56 -10.98
N TYR A 456 -11.74 -11.60 -12.30
CA TYR A 456 -11.25 -12.74 -13.05
C TYR A 456 -9.79 -12.50 -13.44
N VAL A 457 -8.90 -13.37 -12.96
CA VAL A 457 -7.46 -13.27 -13.19
C VAL A 457 -7.08 -14.16 -14.37
N ASN A 458 -6.84 -13.54 -15.51
CA ASN A 458 -6.33 -14.19 -16.73
C ASN A 458 -4.79 -14.29 -16.75
N LYS A 459 -4.08 -13.35 -16.11
CA LYS A 459 -2.62 -13.26 -16.14
C LYS A 459 -2.03 -12.64 -14.88
N ILE A 460 -0.79 -13.04 -14.58
CA ILE A 460 0.08 -12.47 -13.55
C ILE A 460 1.13 -11.59 -14.23
N ARG A 461 1.32 -10.36 -13.72
CA ARG A 461 2.37 -9.42 -14.15
C ARG A 461 3.42 -9.30 -13.05
N TYR A 462 4.69 -9.23 -13.44
CA TYR A 462 5.81 -9.16 -12.49
C TYR A 462 6.25 -7.72 -12.33
N ILE A 463 6.20 -7.20 -11.11
CA ILE A 463 6.54 -5.81 -10.81
C ILE A 463 7.65 -5.75 -9.77
N GLY A 464 8.50 -4.74 -9.88
CA GLY A 464 9.45 -4.38 -8.84
C GLY A 464 8.83 -3.49 -7.76
N LYS A 465 9.65 -3.08 -6.81
CA LYS A 465 9.33 -2.13 -5.76
C LYS A 465 8.93 -0.77 -6.36
N GLU A 466 7.94 -0.15 -5.74
CA GLU A 466 7.42 1.17 -6.14
C GLU A 466 8.47 2.25 -5.87
N SER A 467 8.60 3.23 -6.77
CA SER A 467 9.58 4.31 -6.60
C SER A 467 9.26 5.19 -5.38
N ASN A 468 10.29 5.69 -4.69
CA ASN A 468 10.19 6.50 -3.46
C ASN A 468 9.64 7.95 -3.64
N ASN A 469 8.68 8.19 -4.55
CA ASN A 469 8.20 9.54 -4.90
C ASN A 469 6.80 9.87 -4.37
N LEU A 470 6.44 9.40 -3.17
CA LEU A 470 5.08 9.52 -2.62
C LEU A 470 4.54 10.97 -2.66
N ASP A 471 5.31 11.95 -2.19
CA ASP A 471 4.90 13.37 -2.15
C ASP A 471 4.58 13.95 -3.54
N GLU A 472 5.39 13.61 -4.54
CA GLU A 472 5.16 14.07 -5.92
C GLU A 472 3.98 13.34 -6.57
N THR A 473 3.84 12.04 -6.30
CA THR A 473 2.74 11.23 -6.85
C THR A 473 1.37 11.67 -6.32
N GLU A 474 1.30 12.15 -5.07
CA GLU A 474 0.03 12.66 -4.49
C GLU A 474 -0.47 13.92 -5.23
N ILE A 475 0.46 14.78 -5.68
CA ILE A 475 0.11 16.09 -6.27
C ILE A 475 0.03 16.02 -7.80
N PHE A 476 0.95 15.28 -8.42
CA PHE A 476 1.12 15.24 -9.88
C PHE A 476 0.52 14.00 -10.54
N GLY A 477 0.07 13.05 -9.73
CA GLY A 477 -0.27 11.70 -10.16
C GLY A 477 0.97 10.84 -10.41
N ILE A 478 0.71 9.59 -10.75
CA ILE A 478 1.73 8.58 -11.05
C ILE A 478 2.28 8.80 -12.47
N ASP A 479 3.59 8.61 -12.65
CA ASP A 479 4.25 8.63 -13.96
C ASP A 479 4.39 7.20 -14.50
N ASP A 480 4.52 7.05 -15.82
CA ASP A 480 4.68 5.74 -16.47
C ASP A 480 5.91 4.96 -15.96
N ASN A 481 6.88 5.67 -15.35
CA ASN A 481 8.11 5.10 -14.79
C ASN A 481 8.04 4.81 -13.28
N SER A 482 6.90 4.99 -12.62
CA SER A 482 6.78 4.81 -11.16
C SER A 482 6.86 3.35 -10.70
N TYR A 483 6.63 2.40 -11.61
CA TYR A 483 6.73 0.97 -11.37
C TYR A 483 7.67 0.32 -12.38
N ILE A 484 8.63 -0.47 -11.90
CA ILE A 484 9.38 -1.38 -12.76
C ILE A 484 8.48 -2.57 -13.06
N GLU A 485 8.34 -2.94 -14.32
CA GLU A 485 7.67 -4.16 -14.73
C GLU A 485 8.67 -5.08 -15.42
N TYR A 486 8.81 -6.29 -14.89
CA TYR A 486 9.71 -7.31 -15.39
C TYR A 486 8.98 -8.15 -16.45
N VAL A 487 9.50 -8.13 -17.67
CA VAL A 487 8.96 -8.92 -18.78
C VAL A 487 9.86 -10.13 -19.00
N ASN A 488 9.26 -11.32 -19.06
CA ASN A 488 9.97 -12.52 -19.45
C ASN A 488 10.28 -12.48 -20.96
N ASP A 489 11.52 -12.17 -21.32
CA ASP A 489 11.96 -12.03 -22.71
C ASP A 489 11.69 -13.29 -23.56
N LYS A 490 11.70 -14.48 -22.95
CA LYS A 490 11.37 -15.73 -23.67
C LYS A 490 9.88 -15.81 -24.03
N GLU A 491 9.00 -15.37 -23.14
CA GLU A 491 7.57 -15.29 -23.46
C GLU A 491 7.28 -14.18 -24.46
N PHE A 492 7.91 -13.02 -24.28
CA PHE A 492 7.78 -11.89 -25.19
C PHE A 492 8.19 -12.25 -26.61
N THR A 493 9.34 -12.92 -26.77
CA THR A 493 9.81 -13.37 -28.09
C THR A 493 8.90 -14.45 -28.69
N LYS A 494 8.39 -15.40 -27.89
CA LYS A 494 7.37 -16.36 -28.36
C LYS A 494 6.10 -15.65 -28.83
N TRP A 495 5.61 -14.65 -28.09
CA TRP A 495 4.45 -13.85 -28.47
C TRP A 495 4.70 -13.06 -29.76
N ILE A 496 5.88 -12.46 -29.94
CA ILE A 496 6.23 -11.78 -31.20
C ILE A 496 6.04 -12.72 -32.40
N LEU A 497 6.38 -14.00 -32.27
CA LEU A 497 6.24 -14.97 -33.36
C LEU A 497 4.78 -15.26 -33.73
N THR A 498 3.81 -15.09 -32.82
CA THR A 498 2.39 -15.31 -33.08
C THR A 498 1.72 -14.13 -33.81
N LEU A 499 2.29 -12.91 -33.70
CA LEU A 499 1.71 -11.68 -34.27
C LEU A 499 1.56 -11.73 -35.80
N LYS A 500 0.40 -11.34 -36.31
CA LYS A 500 0.15 -11.13 -37.74
C LYS A 500 0.33 -9.65 -38.07
N PRO A 501 0.66 -9.27 -39.33
CA PRO A 501 0.82 -7.86 -39.71
C PRO A 501 -0.38 -6.97 -39.37
N LYS A 502 -1.60 -7.54 -39.38
CA LYS A 502 -2.83 -6.84 -38.98
C LYS A 502 -2.86 -6.43 -37.51
N ASP A 503 -2.19 -7.19 -36.63
CA ASP A 503 -2.23 -7.00 -35.18
C ASP A 503 -1.36 -5.81 -34.74
N VAL A 504 -0.37 -5.44 -35.56
CA VAL A 504 0.57 -4.34 -35.28
C VAL A 504 0.38 -3.12 -36.17
N LYS A 505 -0.56 -3.18 -37.12
CA LYS A 505 -0.84 -2.09 -38.07
C LYS A 505 -1.37 -0.84 -37.35
N SER A 506 -2.22 -1.03 -36.33
CA SER A 506 -2.82 0.04 -35.52
C SER A 506 -1.79 0.84 -34.72
N ILE A 507 -0.63 0.25 -34.41
CA ILE A 507 0.47 0.92 -33.69
C ILE A 507 1.59 1.39 -34.62
N GLY A 508 1.37 1.36 -35.94
CA GLY A 508 2.25 1.94 -36.94
C GLY A 508 3.49 1.11 -37.29
N ILE A 509 3.53 -0.19 -36.95
CA ILE A 509 4.63 -1.08 -37.34
C ILE A 509 4.36 -1.62 -38.75
N GLN A 510 5.31 -1.44 -39.66
CA GLN A 510 5.16 -1.94 -41.03
C GLN A 510 5.38 -3.45 -41.12
N GLN A 511 4.71 -4.12 -42.08
CA GLN A 511 4.84 -5.57 -42.30
C GLN A 511 6.30 -6.01 -42.46
N ARG A 512 7.10 -5.28 -43.24
CA ARG A 512 8.53 -5.56 -43.44
C ARG A 512 9.33 -5.52 -42.13
N GLU A 513 8.98 -4.60 -41.23
CA GLU A 513 9.67 -4.45 -39.94
C GLU A 513 9.32 -5.60 -39.01
N LEU A 514 8.05 -5.99 -38.94
CA LEU A 514 7.61 -7.16 -38.17
C LEU A 514 8.30 -8.44 -38.66
N ILE A 515 8.37 -8.66 -39.98
CA ILE A 515 9.07 -9.81 -40.55
C ILE A 515 10.55 -9.80 -40.15
N ARG A 516 11.21 -8.64 -40.23
CA ARG A 516 12.62 -8.49 -39.81
C ARG A 516 12.81 -8.86 -38.34
N ILE A 517 11.96 -8.34 -37.45
CA ILE A 517 12.02 -8.67 -36.01
C ILE A 517 11.77 -10.15 -35.77
N LYS A 518 10.78 -10.76 -36.43
CA LYS A 518 10.52 -12.20 -36.34
C LYS A 518 11.70 -13.05 -36.79
N ASN A 519 12.40 -12.65 -37.86
CA ASN A 519 13.58 -13.37 -38.31
C ASN A 519 14.71 -13.31 -37.28
N LYS A 520 14.94 -12.13 -36.67
CA LYS A 520 15.89 -12.00 -35.55
C LYS A 520 15.56 -12.93 -34.40
N VAL A 521 14.29 -12.96 -33.99
CA VAL A 521 13.82 -13.86 -32.93
C VAL A 521 14.04 -15.33 -33.29
N LYS A 522 13.73 -15.76 -34.53
CA LYS A 522 13.97 -17.13 -35.00
C LYS A 522 15.46 -17.51 -35.01
N ASN A 523 16.34 -16.54 -35.21
CA ASN A 523 17.79 -16.72 -35.16
C ASN A 523 18.36 -16.64 -33.73
N ASN A 524 17.52 -16.55 -32.69
CA ASN A 524 17.93 -16.32 -31.30
C ASN A 524 18.77 -15.03 -31.09
N GLU A 525 18.61 -14.03 -31.97
CA GLU A 525 19.26 -12.73 -31.80
C GLU A 525 18.54 -11.91 -30.71
N ARG A 526 19.31 -11.30 -29.80
CA ARG A 526 18.79 -10.41 -28.77
C ARG A 526 18.19 -9.15 -29.43
N LEU A 527 16.93 -8.86 -29.11
CA LEU A 527 16.28 -7.63 -29.57
C LEU A 527 16.83 -6.44 -28.80
N ASN A 528 17.17 -5.35 -29.51
CA ASN A 528 17.60 -4.12 -28.85
C ASN A 528 16.37 -3.35 -28.33
N PRO A 529 16.19 -3.24 -27.00
CA PRO A 529 15.00 -2.62 -26.39
C PRO A 529 14.91 -1.11 -26.66
N ASN A 530 16.01 -0.47 -27.09
CA ASN A 530 16.01 0.96 -27.39
C ASN A 530 15.42 1.31 -28.76
N THR A 531 15.24 0.32 -29.64
CA THR A 531 14.68 0.57 -30.97
C THR A 531 13.18 0.87 -30.89
N LYS A 532 12.70 1.86 -31.65
CA LYS A 532 11.31 2.32 -31.64
C LYS A 532 10.31 1.15 -31.80
N VAL A 533 10.56 0.27 -32.77
CA VAL A 533 9.70 -0.90 -33.06
C VAL A 533 9.64 -1.85 -31.86
N VAL A 534 10.77 -2.15 -31.23
CA VAL A 534 10.80 -3.05 -30.07
C VAL A 534 10.10 -2.42 -28.87
N LYS A 535 10.27 -1.11 -28.63
CA LYS A 535 9.50 -0.38 -27.60
C LYS A 535 7.99 -0.47 -27.84
N GLN A 536 7.55 -0.23 -29.07
CA GLN A 536 6.13 -0.33 -29.44
C GLN A 536 5.59 -1.75 -29.26
N LEU A 537 6.38 -2.79 -29.58
CA LEU A 537 6.01 -4.18 -29.34
C LEU A 537 5.94 -4.52 -27.85
N TYR A 538 6.86 -4.02 -27.01
CA TYR A 538 6.78 -4.19 -25.56
C TYR A 538 5.52 -3.53 -24.98
N GLU A 539 5.20 -2.30 -25.39
CA GLU A 539 3.99 -1.60 -24.94
C GLU A 539 2.73 -2.31 -25.43
N LEU A 540 2.73 -2.83 -26.65
CA LEU A 540 1.63 -3.68 -27.14
C LEU A 540 1.55 -4.99 -26.38
N TYR A 541 2.68 -5.62 -26.02
CA TYR A 541 2.68 -6.85 -25.23
C TYR A 541 2.05 -6.63 -23.86
N LYS A 542 2.41 -5.54 -23.18
CA LYS A 542 1.81 -5.15 -21.89
C LYS A 542 0.29 -4.95 -21.99
N LYS A 543 -0.20 -4.36 -23.09
CA LYS A 543 -1.64 -4.11 -23.31
C LYS A 543 -2.42 -5.32 -23.82
N TYR A 544 -1.82 -6.13 -24.70
CA TYR A 544 -2.39 -7.39 -25.17
C TYR A 544 -2.70 -8.32 -24.00
N THR A 545 -1.99 -8.15 -22.90
CA THR A 545 -2.14 -8.97 -21.70
C THR A 545 -3.19 -8.45 -20.73
N ASP A 546 -3.84 -7.32 -21.03
CA ASP A 546 -4.94 -6.74 -20.26
C ASP A 546 -6.33 -7.08 -20.85
N GLN A 547 -6.38 -7.78 -22.01
CA GLN A 547 -7.57 -8.37 -22.63
C GLN A 547 -7.62 -9.87 -22.33
#